data_AF-A0A6N8GAR6-F1
#
_entry.id   AF-A0A6N8GAR6-F1
#
_cell.length_a   1.000
_cell.length_b   1.000
_cell.length_c   1.000
_cell.angle_alpha   90.00
_cell.angle_beta   90.00
_cell.angle_gamma   90.00
#
_symmetry.space_group_name_H-M   'P 1'
#
loop_
_entity.id
_entity.type
_entity.pdbx_description
1 polymer ?
#
loop_
_entity_poly.entity_id
_entity_poly.type
_entity_poly.pdbx_seq_one_letter_code
_entity_poly.pdbx_strand_id
1 'polypeptide(L)'
;MSDQPARVSLREITEFMDAVRAHRTAAFNTGQPRPDAALLAWKSSILDRIADQTADVETRAVADEARAELAALRSTVENGGDF
;
A
#
# COMPACT_ATOMS: atom_id res chain seq x y z
N MET A 1 17.61 18.80 10.43
CA MET A 1 16.31 19.13 9.80
C MET A 1 15.36 18.04 10.24
N SER A 2 14.36 18.38 11.06
CA SER A 2 13.32 17.42 11.43
C SER A 2 12.44 17.23 10.20
N ASP A 3 12.68 16.16 9.46
CA ASP A 3 11.80 15.69 8.39
C ASP A 3 10.54 15.15 9.08
N GLN A 4 9.64 16.06 9.46
CA GLN A 4 8.41 15.68 10.12
C GLN A 4 7.55 14.97 9.06
N PRO A 5 7.15 13.71 9.27
CA PRO A 5 6.45 12.95 8.24
C PRO A 5 5.20 13.71 7.81
N ALA A 6 5.05 13.91 6.49
CA ALA A 6 3.93 14.65 5.94
C ALA A 6 2.61 14.04 6.42
N ARG A 7 1.73 14.84 7.04
CA ARG A 7 0.45 14.33 7.54
C ARG A 7 -0.37 13.73 6.40
N VAL A 8 -1.00 12.59 6.66
CA VAL A 8 -1.93 12.00 5.70
C VAL A 8 -3.18 12.87 5.64
N SER A 9 -3.57 13.28 4.43
CA SER A 9 -4.75 14.13 4.23
C SER A 9 -5.99 13.29 3.88
N LEU A 10 -7.18 13.78 4.24
CA LEU A 10 -8.45 13.11 3.89
C LEU A 10 -8.62 12.96 2.37
N ARG A 11 -8.13 13.94 1.60
CA ARG A 11 -8.12 13.88 0.13
C ARG A 11 -7.30 12.69 -0.35
N GLU A 12 -6.10 12.52 0.17
CA GLU A 12 -5.22 11.42 -0.20
C GLU A 12 -5.83 10.05 0.12
N ILE A 13 -6.49 9.91 1.28
CA ILE A 13 -7.21 8.69 1.65
C ILE A 13 -8.35 8.42 0.65
N THR A 14 -9.07 9.45 0.23
CA THR A 14 -10.16 9.33 -0.76
C THR A 14 -9.63 8.89 -2.12
N GLU A 15 -8.53 9.49 -2.57
CA GLU A 15 -7.85 9.14 -3.82
C GLU A 15 -7.33 7.69 -3.78
N PHE A 16 -6.78 7.24 -2.65
CA PHE A 16 -6.38 5.86 -2.46
C PHE A 16 -7.57 4.89 -2.55
N MET A 17 -8.68 5.20 -1.87
CA MET A 17 -9.87 4.34 -1.90
C MET A 17 -10.50 4.25 -3.29
N ASP A 18 -10.44 5.34 -4.08
CA ASP A 18 -10.87 5.33 -5.48
C ASP A 18 -9.95 4.44 -6.34
N ALA A 19 -8.64 4.53 -6.15
CA ALA A 19 -7.68 3.66 -6.83
C ALA A 19 -7.88 2.17 -6.48
N VAL A 20 -8.17 1.84 -5.21
CA VAL A 20 -8.51 0.47 -4.79
C VAL A 20 -9.79 -0.02 -5.49
N ARG A 21 -10.81 0.83 -5.58
CA ARG A 21 -12.07 0.51 -6.27
C ARG A 21 -11.85 0.29 -7.77
N ALA A 22 -11.08 1.15 -8.41
CA ALA A 22 -10.72 1.04 -9.82
C ALA A 22 -9.93 -0.26 -10.08
N HIS A 23 -8.93 -0.55 -9.24
CA HIS A 23 -8.14 -1.78 -9.33
C HIS A 23 -9.01 -3.04 -9.21
N ARG A 24 -9.90 -3.08 -8.21
CA ARG A 24 -10.84 -4.20 -8.03
C ARG A 24 -11.78 -4.38 -9.23
N THR A 25 -12.27 -3.27 -9.78
CA THR A 25 -13.13 -3.28 -10.96
C THR A 25 -12.38 -3.78 -12.19
N ALA A 26 -11.14 -3.33 -12.39
CA ALA A 26 -10.29 -3.80 -13.47
C ALA A 26 -9.99 -5.31 -13.34
N ALA A 27 -9.59 -5.78 -12.16
CA ALA A 27 -9.34 -7.19 -11.88
C ALA A 27 -10.57 -8.09 -12.14
N PHE A 28 -11.76 -7.60 -11.80
CA PHE A 28 -13.01 -8.30 -12.08
C PHE A 28 -13.28 -8.41 -13.59
N ASN A 29 -13.03 -7.32 -14.34
CA ASN A 29 -13.27 -7.27 -15.78
C ASN A 29 -12.23 -8.06 -16.60
N THR A 30 -10.98 -8.14 -16.13
CA THR A 30 -9.91 -8.87 -16.82
C THR A 30 -9.79 -10.32 -16.38
N GLY A 31 -10.54 -10.76 -15.37
CA GLY A 31 -10.54 -12.13 -14.85
C GLY A 31 -9.25 -12.55 -14.15
N GLN A 32 -8.28 -11.63 -14.01
CA GLN A 32 -6.99 -11.93 -13.40
C GLN A 32 -6.67 -10.83 -12.38
N PRO A 33 -6.75 -11.13 -11.06
CA PRO A 33 -6.31 -10.22 -10.03
C PRO A 33 -4.78 -10.15 -10.09
N ARG A 34 -4.26 -9.22 -10.88
CA ARG A 34 -2.82 -8.96 -10.91
C ARG A 34 -2.47 -8.16 -9.65
N PRO A 35 -1.51 -8.61 -8.84
CA PRO A 35 -1.08 -7.82 -7.69
C PRO A 35 -0.47 -6.50 -8.17
N ASP A 36 -1.00 -5.39 -7.66
CA ASP A 36 -0.58 -4.04 -8.06
C ASP A 36 0.44 -3.48 -7.06
N ALA A 37 1.71 -3.54 -7.47
CA ALA A 37 2.82 -3.08 -6.65
C ALA A 37 2.77 -1.57 -6.37
N ALA A 38 2.18 -0.77 -7.27
CA ALA A 38 2.04 0.67 -7.06
C ALA A 38 0.98 0.97 -5.99
N LEU A 39 -0.15 0.26 -6.05
CA LEU A 39 -1.21 0.38 -5.05
C LEU A 39 -0.75 -0.07 -3.66
N LEU A 40 -0.01 -1.19 -3.58
CA LEU A 40 0.56 -1.67 -2.31
C LEU A 40 1.67 -0.77 -1.77
N ALA A 41 2.48 -0.16 -2.64
CA ALA A 41 3.45 0.85 -2.25
C ALA A 41 2.77 2.08 -1.66
N TRP A 42 1.66 2.52 -2.25
CA TRP A 42 0.88 3.63 -1.73
C TRP A 42 0.23 3.30 -0.38
N LYS A 43 -0.40 2.12 -0.25
CA LYS A 43 -0.92 1.60 1.03
C LYS A 43 0.14 1.64 2.12
N SER A 44 1.33 1.11 1.83
CA SER A 44 2.45 1.05 2.78
C SER A 44 2.90 2.46 3.20
N SER A 45 3.01 3.40 2.26
CA SER A 45 3.39 4.79 2.53
C SER A 45 2.36 5.54 3.40
N ILE A 46 1.07 5.31 3.20
CA ILE A 46 0.02 5.88 4.05
C ILE A 46 0.13 5.32 5.47
N LEU A 47 0.20 3.99 5.61
CA LEU A 47 0.24 3.33 6.91
C LEU A 47 1.49 3.68 7.71
N ASP A 48 2.65 3.79 7.05
CA ASP A 48 3.91 4.18 7.69
C ASP A 48 3.83 5.60 8.28
N ARG A 49 3.29 6.55 7.51
CA ARG A 49 3.07 7.92 7.99
C ARG A 49 2.06 8.00 9.13
N ILE A 50 1.00 7.17 9.12
CA ILE A 50 0.05 7.09 10.23
C ILE A 50 0.75 6.49 11.46
N ALA A 51 1.52 5.42 11.30
CA ALA A 51 2.27 4.75 12.36
C ALA A 51 3.28 5.69 13.03
N ASP A 52 3.94 6.57 12.28
CA ASP A 52 4.83 7.60 12.80
C ASP A 52 4.10 8.69 13.60
N GLN A 53 2.82 8.91 13.33
CA GLN A 53 1.98 9.90 13.99
C GLN A 53 1.23 9.34 15.20
N THR A 54 1.32 8.03 15.47
CA THR A 54 0.61 7.37 16.57
C THR A 54 1.55 6.55 17.47
N ALA A 55 1.16 6.43 18.74
CA ALA A 55 1.78 5.50 19.69
C ALA A 55 1.09 4.12 19.69
N ASP A 56 0.06 3.95 18.86
CA ASP A 56 -0.75 2.75 18.80
C ASP A 56 0.02 1.56 18.20
N VAL A 57 0.11 0.47 18.97
CA VAL A 57 0.86 -0.74 18.60
C VAL A 57 0.18 -1.49 17.47
N GLU A 58 -1.15 -1.51 17.44
CA GLU A 58 -1.92 -2.17 16.37
C GLU A 58 -1.65 -1.50 15.03
N THR A 59 -1.64 -0.17 14.99
CA THR A 59 -1.32 0.61 13.78
C THR A 59 0.09 0.31 13.26
N ARG A 60 1.07 0.16 14.16
CA ARG A 60 2.45 -0.20 13.77
C ARG A 60 2.52 -1.61 13.20
N ALA A 61 1.80 -2.56 13.81
CA ALA A 61 1.72 -3.93 13.30
C ALA A 61 1.12 -3.97 11.87
N VAL A 62 0.06 -3.19 11.62
CA VAL A 62 -0.56 -3.08 10.29
C VAL A 62 0.39 -2.45 9.26
N ALA A 63 1.19 -1.45 9.66
CA ALA A 63 2.21 -0.86 8.79
C ALA A 63 3.32 -1.86 8.45
N ASP A 64 3.79 -2.64 9.43
CA ASP A 64 4.78 -3.70 9.24
C ASP A 64 4.27 -4.80 8.31
N GLU A 65 3.03 -5.24 8.48
CA GLU A 65 2.40 -6.22 7.58
C GLU A 65 2.34 -5.70 6.15
N ALA A 66 1.90 -4.45 5.94
CA ALA A 66 1.85 -3.85 4.61
C ALA A 66 3.24 -3.75 3.95
N ARG A 67 4.28 -3.42 4.72
CA ARG A 67 5.67 -3.43 4.22
C ARG A 67 6.12 -4.83 3.82
N ALA A 68 5.76 -5.85 4.61
CA ALA A 68 6.07 -7.24 4.31
C ALA A 68 5.35 -7.73 3.05
N GLU A 69 4.07 -7.38 2.86
CA GLU A 69 3.31 -7.68 1.64
C GLU A 69 3.97 -7.05 0.40
N LEU A 70 4.38 -5.77 0.49
CA LEU A 70 5.05 -5.08 -0.60
C LEU A 70 6.42 -5.72 -0.92
N ALA A 71 7.18 -6.10 0.10
CA ALA A 71 8.47 -6.78 -0.08
C ALA A 71 8.30 -8.16 -0.72
N ALA A 72 7.30 -8.93 -0.30
CA ALA A 72 6.97 -10.22 -0.88
C ALA A 72 6.55 -10.10 -2.35
N LEU A 73 5.76 -9.07 -2.68
CA LEU A 73 5.36 -8.81 -4.05
C LEU A 73 6.55 -8.40 -4.93
N ARG A 74 7.42 -7.50 -4.44
CA ARG A 74 8.65 -7.10 -5.15
C ARG A 74 9.55 -8.31 -5.41
N SER A 75 9.74 -9.14 -4.39
CA SER A 75 10.51 -10.39 -4.52
C SER A 75 9.89 -11.35 -5.54
N THR A 76 8.56 -11.45 -5.61
CA THR A 76 7.87 -12.25 -6.63
C THR A 76 8.10 -11.71 -8.05
N VAL A 77 8.04 -10.37 -8.21
CA VAL A 77 8.31 -9.70 -9.49
C VAL A 77 9.77 -9.86 -9.92
N GLU A 78 10.71 -9.80 -8.97
CA GLU A 78 12.15 -9.96 -9.22
C GLU A 78 12.55 -11.41 -9.53
N ASN A 79 11.84 -12.40 -8.99
CA ASN A 79 12.19 -13.82 -9.13
C ASN A 79 11.46 -14.58 -10.26
N GLY A 80 10.44 -14.00 -10.92
CA GLY A 80 9.58 -14.83 -11.78
C GLY A 80 8.62 -14.10 -12.72
N GLY A 81 9.14 -13.13 -13.49
CA GLY A 81 8.50 -12.73 -14.74
C GLY A 81 8.72 -13.77 -15.85
N ASP A 82 8.26 -15.01 -15.68
CA ASP A 82 8.15 -16.01 -16.74
C ASP A 82 6.91 -16.88 -16.47
N PHE A 83 5.78 -16.46 -17.03
CA PHE A 83 4.59 -17.28 -17.31
C PHE A 83 3.93 -16.74 -18.57
#